data_AF-A2EEQ2-F1
#
_entry.id   AF-A2EEQ2-F1
#
_cell.length_a   1.000
_cell.length_b   1.000
_cell.length_c   1.000
_cell.angle_alpha   90.00
_cell.angle_beta   90.00
_cell.angle_gamma   90.00
#
_symmetry.space_group_name_H-M   'P 1'
#
loop_
_entity.id
_entity.type
_entity.pdbx_description
1 polymer ?
#
loop_
_entity_poly.entity_id
_entity_poly.type
_entity_poly.pdbx_seq_one_letter_code
_entity_poly.pdbx_strand_id
1 'polypeptide(L)'
;MDPSAIAEAISHTPRQIKDYIKCKKESIENKFSFEEDQKLIELYQKNIRKAGELVKYFPNKASWMIRNRIKLLFRRNQIGPNATTITFRIDKEKIESSIIPLAIPQLLILDTSHVNLEEKPSQKFYFPSLNMPQNHENEKQFSITYSTNVIPKFELPGTDK
;
A
#
# COMPACT_ATOMS: atom_id res chain seq x y z
N MET A 1 -10.29 23.19 15.97
CA MET A 1 -11.18 22.32 15.19
C MET A 1 -11.95 21.44 16.16
N ASP A 2 -13.27 21.59 16.23
CA ASP A 2 -14.14 20.68 16.98
C ASP A 2 -14.42 19.42 16.14
N PRO A 3 -13.97 18.22 16.55
CA PRO A 3 -14.21 16.98 15.81
C PRO A 3 -15.70 16.61 15.68
N SER A 4 -16.57 17.11 16.56
CA SER A 4 -17.99 16.76 16.59
C SER A 4 -18.75 17.46 15.45
N ALA A 5 -18.53 18.76 15.28
CA ALA A 5 -19.12 19.52 14.18
C ALA A 5 -18.68 19.00 12.80
N ILE A 6 -17.40 18.60 12.65
CA ILE A 6 -16.90 18.00 11.41
C ILE A 6 -17.57 16.66 11.15
N ALA A 7 -17.69 15.81 12.18
CA ALA A 7 -18.33 14.50 12.10
C ALA A 7 -19.77 14.58 11.57
N GLU A 8 -20.54 15.54 12.09
CA GLU A 8 -21.91 15.81 11.63
C GLU A 8 -21.94 16.22 10.14
N ALA A 9 -21.09 17.17 9.74
CA ALA A 9 -21.04 17.67 8.37
C ALA A 9 -20.69 16.60 7.32
N ILE A 10 -19.82 15.63 7.66
CA ILE A 10 -19.36 14.60 6.72
C ILE A 10 -19.95 13.21 6.99
N SER A 11 -20.96 13.10 7.86
CA SER A 11 -21.61 11.83 8.23
C SER A 11 -20.63 10.74 8.72
N HIS A 12 -19.65 11.13 9.53
CA HIS A 12 -18.69 10.22 10.16
C HIS A 12 -18.81 10.30 11.69
N THR A 13 -18.23 9.33 12.40
CA THR A 13 -18.19 9.40 13.87
C THR A 13 -17.09 10.36 14.34
N PRO A 14 -17.28 11.10 15.45
CA PRO A 14 -16.24 11.98 16.01
C PRO A 14 -14.92 11.26 16.30
N ARG A 15 -14.99 9.96 16.62
CA ARG A 15 -13.82 9.11 16.80
C ARG A 15 -13.00 8.96 15.52
N GLN A 16 -13.66 8.69 14.39
CA GLN A 16 -12.97 8.60 13.09
C GLN A 16 -12.32 9.93 12.70
N ILE A 17 -12.98 11.06 12.99
CA ILE A 17 -12.41 12.38 12.76
C ILE A 17 -11.15 12.59 13.61
N LYS A 18 -11.21 12.26 14.90
CA LYS A 18 -10.04 12.34 15.80
C LYS A 18 -8.88 11.48 15.30
N ASP A 19 -9.16 10.23 14.91
CA ASP A 19 -8.15 9.32 14.36
C ASP A 19 -7.54 9.85 13.06
N TYR A 20 -8.36 10.42 12.18
CA TYR A 20 -7.89 11.03 10.92
C TYR A 20 -7.01 12.26 11.18
N ILE A 21 -7.44 13.18 12.05
CA ILE A 21 -6.65 14.35 12.45
C ILE A 21 -5.31 13.91 13.04
N LYS A 22 -5.30 12.87 13.89
CA LYS A 22 -4.08 12.30 14.44
C LYS A 22 -3.15 11.80 13.33
N CYS A 23 -3.66 10.99 12.40
CA CYS A 23 -2.88 10.51 11.25
C CYS A 23 -2.29 11.66 10.43
N LYS A 24 -3.08 12.72 10.20
CA LYS A 24 -2.61 13.91 9.47
C LYS A 24 -1.53 14.69 10.20
N LYS A 25 -1.63 14.84 11.53
CA LYS A 25 -0.59 15.49 12.34
C LYS A 25 0.71 14.69 12.36
N GLU A 26 0.62 13.37 12.35
CA GLU A 26 1.75 12.45 12.36
C GLU A 26 2.27 12.11 10.94
N SER A 27 1.74 12.76 9.89
CA SER A 27 2.06 12.48 8.48
C SER A 27 1.94 11.00 8.08
N ILE A 28 1.00 10.28 8.72
CA ILE A 28 0.71 8.88 8.42
C ILE A 28 -0.19 8.81 7.18
N GLU A 29 0.34 8.26 6.10
CA GLU A 29 -0.37 8.11 4.83
C GLU A 29 -0.98 6.71 4.65
N ASN A 30 -2.15 6.66 4.01
CA ASN A 30 -2.77 5.41 3.57
C ASN A 30 -2.19 4.92 2.23
N LYS A 31 -0.87 4.73 2.19
CA LYS A 31 -0.15 4.16 1.04
C LYS A 31 0.63 2.95 1.52
N PHE A 32 0.41 1.80 0.89
CA PHE A 32 1.18 0.59 1.17
C PHE A 32 2.22 0.39 0.08
N SER A 33 3.47 0.20 0.48
CA SER A 33 4.51 -0.25 -0.43
C SER A 33 4.36 -1.74 -0.74
N PHE A 34 5.06 -2.21 -1.77
CA PHE A 34 5.06 -3.64 -2.12
C PHE A 34 5.66 -4.50 -0.99
N GLU A 35 6.72 -4.02 -0.34
CA GLU A 35 7.36 -4.69 0.80
C GLU A 35 6.42 -4.75 2.01
N GLU A 36 5.65 -3.69 2.26
CA GLU A 36 4.64 -3.68 3.32
C GLU A 36 3.54 -4.72 3.05
N ASP A 37 3.14 -4.88 1.79
CA ASP A 37 2.17 -5.90 1.39
C ASP A 37 2.71 -7.32 1.57
N GLN A 38 3.94 -7.59 1.14
CA GLN A 38 4.58 -8.88 1.35
C GLN A 38 4.67 -9.22 2.83
N LYS A 39 5.14 -8.28 3.65
CA LYS A 39 5.20 -8.44 5.11
C LYS A 39 3.81 -8.71 5.71
N LEU A 40 2.77 -8.02 5.21
CA LEU A 40 1.40 -8.21 5.68
C LEU A 40 0.89 -9.61 5.33
N ILE A 41 1.16 -10.10 4.13
CA ILE A 41 0.82 -11.45 3.68
C ILE A 41 1.54 -12.51 4.54
N GLU A 42 2.84 -12.34 4.78
CA GLU A 42 3.63 -13.24 5.62
C GLU A 42 3.10 -13.32 7.06
N LEU A 43 2.78 -12.18 7.67
CA LEU A 43 2.20 -12.15 9.02
C LEU A 43 0.83 -12.81 9.06
N TYR A 44 0.04 -12.65 8.00
CA TYR A 44 -1.26 -13.29 7.87
C TYR A 44 -1.13 -14.82 7.75
N GLN A 45 -0.15 -15.31 6.99
CA GLN A 45 0.19 -16.74 6.89
C GLN A 45 0.68 -17.31 8.23
N LYS A 46 1.38 -16.52 9.03
CA LYS A 46 1.75 -16.83 10.43
C LYS A 46 0.58 -16.74 11.42
N ASN A 47 -0.66 -16.68 10.95
CA ASN A 47 -1.89 -16.55 11.73
C ASN A 47 -2.04 -15.26 12.56
N ILE A 48 -1.24 -14.22 12.31
CA ILE A 48 -1.45 -12.89 12.89
C ILE A 48 -2.41 -12.12 12.00
N ARG A 49 -3.72 -12.26 12.26
CA ARG A 49 -4.78 -11.74 11.36
C ARG A 49 -5.46 -10.48 11.87
N LYS A 50 -5.41 -10.22 13.18
CA LYS A 50 -6.12 -9.08 13.78
C LYS A 50 -5.36 -7.79 13.48
N ALA A 51 -6.06 -6.82 12.88
CA ALA A 51 -5.45 -5.55 12.53
C ALA A 51 -4.84 -4.80 13.74
N GLY A 52 -5.42 -4.93 14.94
CA GLY A 52 -4.85 -4.34 16.16
C GLY A 52 -3.49 -4.94 16.54
N GLU A 53 -3.27 -6.22 16.27
CA GLU A 53 -1.97 -6.88 16.49
C GLU A 53 -0.97 -6.50 15.39
N LEU A 54 -1.45 -6.42 14.14
CA LEU A 54 -0.65 -6.07 12.98
C LEU A 54 -0.08 -4.65 13.03
N VAL A 55 -0.78 -3.68 13.65
CA VAL A 55 -0.27 -2.31 13.82
C VAL A 55 1.12 -2.28 14.47
N LYS A 56 1.44 -3.23 15.36
CA LYS A 56 2.76 -3.31 16.00
C LYS A 56 3.91 -3.51 15.01
N TYR A 57 3.62 -4.09 13.84
CA TYR A 57 4.59 -4.36 12.78
C TYR A 57 4.64 -3.27 11.70
N PHE A 58 3.68 -2.33 11.71
CA PHE A 58 3.57 -1.23 10.76
C PHE A 58 3.41 0.09 11.53
N PRO A 59 4.51 0.65 12.08
CA PRO A 59 4.45 1.83 12.95
C PRO A 59 3.86 3.05 12.23
N ASN A 60 4.01 3.12 10.91
CA ASN A 60 3.52 4.21 10.07
C ASN A 60 2.13 3.91 9.49
N LYS A 61 1.33 3.02 10.10
CA LYS A 61 0.00 2.66 9.63
C LYS A 61 -0.99 2.55 10.78
N ALA A 62 -2.15 3.18 10.60
CA ALA A 62 -3.26 3.04 11.54
C ALA A 62 -4.02 1.72 11.34
N SER A 63 -4.66 1.23 12.41
CA SER A 63 -5.41 -0.04 12.38
C SER A 63 -6.47 -0.11 11.27
N TRP A 64 -7.15 1.00 10.98
CA TRP A 64 -8.14 1.07 9.91
C TRP A 64 -7.52 0.93 8.51
N MET A 65 -6.30 1.43 8.31
CA MET A 65 -5.57 1.30 7.03
C MET A 65 -5.23 -0.16 6.78
N ILE A 66 -4.71 -0.86 7.81
CA ILE A 66 -4.40 -2.28 7.75
C ILE A 66 -5.65 -3.11 7.48
N ARG A 67 -6.78 -2.84 8.16
CA ARG A 67 -8.07 -3.52 7.88
C ARG A 67 -8.49 -3.36 6.43
N ASN A 68 -8.40 -2.14 5.89
CA ASN A 68 -8.74 -1.88 4.49
C ASN A 68 -7.80 -2.62 3.55
N ARG A 69 -6.50 -2.68 3.87
CA ARG A 69 -5.53 -3.40 3.04
C ARG A 69 -5.76 -4.90 3.04
N ILE A 70 -6.02 -5.51 4.19
CA ILE A 70 -6.39 -6.94 4.29
C ILE A 70 -7.61 -7.24 3.41
N LYS A 71 -8.66 -6.40 3.46
CA LYS A 71 -9.84 -6.58 2.59
C LYS A 71 -9.48 -6.56 1.10
N LEU A 72 -8.58 -5.67 0.68
CA LEU A 72 -8.13 -5.60 -0.71
C LEU A 72 -7.30 -6.82 -1.11
N LEU A 73 -6.38 -7.26 -0.25
CA LEU A 73 -5.56 -8.47 -0.48
C LEU A 73 -6.44 -9.72 -0.58
N PHE A 74 -7.47 -9.82 0.26
CA PHE A 74 -8.43 -10.91 0.23
C PHE A 74 -9.23 -10.92 -1.07
N ARG A 75 -9.73 -9.77 -1.52
CA ARG A 75 -10.42 -9.63 -2.83
C ARG A 75 -9.53 -10.01 -4.02
N ARG A 76 -8.22 -9.83 -3.89
CA ARG A 76 -7.21 -10.22 -4.90
C ARG A 76 -6.76 -11.67 -4.78
N ASN A 77 -7.33 -12.46 -3.88
CA ASN A 77 -6.90 -13.85 -3.58
C ASN A 77 -5.40 -13.96 -3.23
N GLN A 78 -4.84 -12.94 -2.59
CA GLN A 78 -3.45 -12.96 -2.10
C GLN A 78 -3.35 -13.48 -0.67
N ILE A 79 -4.46 -13.45 0.07
CA ILE A 79 -4.60 -14.00 1.42
C ILE A 79 -5.95 -14.71 1.55
N GLY A 80 -6.04 -15.69 2.47
CA GLY A 80 -7.26 -16.47 2.69
C GLY A 80 -7.16 -17.92 2.22
N PRO A 81 -8.25 -18.70 2.30
CA PRO A 81 -8.24 -20.13 1.97
C PRO A 81 -7.98 -20.41 0.48
N ASN A 82 -8.36 -19.46 -0.38
CA ASN A 82 -8.19 -19.56 -1.83
C ASN A 82 -6.92 -18.85 -2.33
N ALA A 83 -6.00 -18.50 -1.42
CA ALA A 83 -4.82 -17.75 -1.81
C ALA A 83 -3.89 -18.62 -2.66
N THR A 84 -3.63 -18.19 -3.90
CA THR A 84 -2.59 -18.80 -4.72
C THR A 84 -1.26 -18.51 -4.04
N THR A 85 -0.64 -19.54 -3.47
CA THR A 85 0.66 -19.39 -2.82
C THR A 85 1.69 -19.18 -3.91
N ILE A 86 2.01 -17.92 -4.22
CA ILE A 86 3.13 -17.60 -5.09
C ILE A 86 4.38 -17.80 -4.22
N THR A 87 4.88 -19.04 -4.19
CA THR A 87 6.24 -19.30 -3.69
C THR A 87 7.20 -18.67 -4.69
N PHE A 88 7.67 -17.47 -4.40
CA PHE A 88 8.86 -16.96 -5.04
C PHE A 88 10.01 -17.81 -4.52
N ARG A 89 10.43 -18.80 -5.30
CA ARG A 89 11.77 -19.36 -5.16
C ARG A 89 12.71 -18.20 -5.47
N ILE A 90 13.29 -17.64 -4.41
CA ILE A 90 14.58 -16.97 -4.59
C ILE A 90 15.50 -18.11 -4.97
N ASP A 91 15.72 -18.28 -6.28
CA ASP A 91 16.75 -19.18 -6.76
C ASP A 91 18.05 -18.63 -6.17
N LYS A 92 18.49 -19.26 -5.07
CA LYS A 92 19.83 -19.12 -4.54
C LYS A 92 20.73 -19.80 -5.56
N GLU A 93 20.93 -19.18 -6.71
CA GLU A 93 22.00 -19.55 -7.61
C GLU A 93 23.32 -19.30 -6.87
N LYS A 94 23.81 -20.36 -6.25
CA LYS A 94 25.21 -20.77 -6.28
C LYS A 94 26.22 -19.65 -6.00
N ILE A 95 26.20 -19.12 -4.78
CA ILE A 95 27.41 -18.50 -4.18
C ILE A 95 28.18 -19.60 -3.43
N GLU A 96 28.56 -20.65 -4.15
CA GLU A 96 29.62 -21.55 -3.73
C GLU A 96 30.61 -21.60 -4.88
N SER A 97 31.90 -21.41 -4.55
CA SER A 97 33.08 -21.39 -5.42
C SER A 97 33.41 -20.10 -6.19
N SER A 98 33.77 -19.04 -5.46
CA SER A 98 34.98 -18.28 -5.80
C SER A 98 35.50 -17.52 -4.56
N ILE A 99 35.89 -18.27 -3.51
CA ILE A 99 36.87 -17.74 -2.56
C ILE A 99 38.17 -17.68 -3.36
N ILE A 100 38.44 -16.53 -3.98
CA ILE A 100 39.78 -16.21 -4.46
C ILE A 100 40.58 -15.96 -3.17
N PRO A 101 41.60 -16.79 -2.83
CA PRO A 101 42.49 -16.43 -1.76
C PRO A 101 43.11 -15.07 -2.11
N LEU A 102 42.95 -14.11 -1.21
CA LEU A 102 43.53 -12.77 -1.31
C LEU A 102 45.06 -12.93 -1.24
N ALA A 103 45.68 -13.24 -2.37
CA ALA A 103 47.13 -13.17 -2.52
C ALA A 103 47.50 -11.70 -2.41
N ILE A 104 48.06 -11.31 -1.27
CA ILE A 104 48.68 -10.02 -1.04
C ILE A 104 49.79 -9.87 -2.10
N PRO A 105 49.68 -8.97 -3.09
CA PRO A 105 50.81 -8.67 -3.94
C PRO A 105 51.82 -7.88 -3.12
N GLN A 106 53.06 -8.34 -3.12
CA GLN A 106 54.18 -7.63 -2.50
C GLN A 106 54.26 -6.20 -3.06
N LEU A 107 54.45 -5.24 -2.16
CA LEU A 107 54.77 -3.84 -2.46
C LEU A 107 55.92 -3.79 -3.46
N LEU A 108 55.63 -3.38 -4.70
CA LEU A 108 56.61 -2.87 -5.64
C LEU A 108 56.35 -1.39 -5.79
N ILE A 109 57.19 -0.62 -5.11
CA ILE A 109 57.45 0.78 -5.41
C ILE A 109 58.09 0.80 -6.80
N LEU A 110 57.45 1.43 -7.77
CA LEU A 110 58.14 1.96 -8.94
C LEU A 110 57.36 3.14 -9.53
N ASP A 111 58.03 4.29 -9.56
CA ASP A 111 57.62 5.52 -10.21
C ASP A 111 57.32 5.36 -11.70
N THR A 112 56.35 6.14 -12.21
CA THR A 112 56.49 7.13 -13.32
C THR A 112 55.24 7.24 -14.22
N SER A 113 54.79 8.49 -14.37
CA SER A 113 54.18 9.15 -15.55
C SER A 113 52.85 8.68 -16.18
N HIS A 114 51.88 9.62 -16.15
CA HIS A 114 50.96 10.04 -17.22
C HIS A 114 50.22 9.00 -18.09
N VAL A 115 48.91 8.82 -17.88
CA VAL A 115 47.88 8.64 -18.95
C VAL A 115 46.51 9.07 -18.38
N ASN A 116 46.04 10.29 -18.66
CA ASN A 116 45.02 10.67 -19.66
C ASN A 116 43.59 10.11 -19.40
N LEU A 117 42.68 11.00 -18.97
CA LEU A 117 41.23 10.76 -18.87
C LEU A 117 40.61 10.72 -20.26
N GLU A 118 39.97 9.61 -20.63
CA GLU A 118 39.04 9.57 -21.76
C GLU A 118 37.60 9.53 -21.26
N GLU A 119 36.86 10.62 -21.49
CA GLU A 119 35.42 10.74 -21.29
C GLU A 119 34.67 9.90 -22.34
N LYS A 120 33.78 9.00 -21.90
CA LYS A 120 32.81 8.35 -22.79
C LYS A 120 31.57 9.24 -22.97
N PRO A 121 31.04 9.39 -24.21
CA PRO A 121 29.90 10.24 -24.47
C PRO A 121 28.56 9.62 -24.02
N SER A 122 27.71 10.52 -23.53
CA SER A 122 26.37 10.32 -23.00
C SER A 122 25.44 9.55 -23.95
N GLN A 123 24.87 8.44 -23.46
CA GLN A 123 23.81 7.68 -24.12
C GLN A 123 22.51 8.51 -24.10
N LYS A 124 22.05 8.94 -25.28
CA LYS A 124 20.74 9.58 -25.45
C LYS A 124 19.63 8.53 -25.30
N PHE A 125 18.84 8.63 -24.24
CA PHE A 125 17.62 7.85 -24.08
C PHE A 125 16.55 8.36 -25.06
N TYR A 126 16.10 7.49 -25.96
CA TYR A 126 14.95 7.75 -26.84
C TYR A 126 13.67 7.30 -26.12
N PHE A 127 12.79 8.25 -25.80
CA PHE A 127 11.46 7.95 -25.27
C PHE A 127 10.45 7.89 -26.43
N PRO A 128 9.68 6.80 -26.60
CA PRO A 128 8.58 6.78 -27.56
C PRO A 128 7.46 7.73 -27.11
N SER A 129 7.04 8.63 -28.01
CA SER A 129 5.91 9.53 -27.79
C SER A 129 4.60 8.73 -27.69
N LEU A 130 3.91 8.84 -26.56
CA LEU A 130 2.57 8.29 -26.37
C LEU A 130 1.54 9.17 -27.09
N ASN A 131 0.96 8.65 -28.17
CA ASN A 131 -0.24 9.21 -28.77
C ASN A 131 -1.42 9.14 -27.77
N MET A 132 -1.91 10.31 -27.37
CA MET A 132 -3.15 10.46 -26.60
C MET A 132 -4.37 10.33 -27.54
N PRO A 133 -5.35 9.46 -27.25
CA PRO A 133 -6.63 9.48 -27.95
C PRO A 133 -7.48 10.67 -27.48
N GLN A 134 -8.00 11.45 -28.43
CA GLN A 134 -9.00 12.49 -28.20
C GLN A 134 -10.33 11.82 -27.81
N ASN A 135 -10.76 12.02 -26.56
CA ASN A 135 -12.10 11.64 -26.12
C ASN A 135 -13.11 12.68 -26.62
N HIS A 136 -13.99 12.26 -27.53
CA HIS A 136 -15.26 12.93 -27.77
C HIS A 136 -16.21 12.62 -26.61
N GLU A 137 -16.51 13.64 -25.81
CA GLU A 137 -17.56 13.61 -24.80
C GLU A 137 -18.93 13.49 -25.49
N ASN A 138 -19.62 12.37 -25.25
CA ASN A 138 -21.05 12.24 -25.46
C ASN A 138 -21.70 12.18 -24.07
N GLU A 139 -22.25 13.31 -23.63
CA GLU A 139 -23.09 13.42 -22.46
C GLU A 139 -24.35 12.56 -22.65
N LYS A 140 -24.47 11.46 -21.89
CA LYS A 140 -25.76 10.84 -21.64
C LYS A 140 -26.14 11.07 -20.18
N GLN A 141 -27.09 11.99 -20.01
CA GLN A 141 -27.81 12.24 -18.77
C GLN A 141 -28.50 10.95 -18.31
N PHE A 142 -28.13 10.48 -17.11
CA PHE A 142 -28.90 9.46 -16.39
C PHE A 142 -29.64 10.16 -15.25
N SER A 143 -30.95 10.32 -15.40
CA SER A 143 -31.84 10.69 -14.29
C SER A 143 -32.14 9.45 -13.46
N ILE A 144 -31.68 9.45 -12.21
CA ILE A 144 -32.06 8.45 -11.21
C ILE A 144 -33.15 9.08 -10.34
N THR A 145 -34.38 8.61 -10.50
CA THR A 145 -35.50 8.93 -9.60
C THR A 145 -35.48 7.97 -8.42
N TYR A 146 -35.44 8.52 -7.20
CA TYR A 146 -35.56 7.72 -5.97
C TYR A 146 -37.04 7.52 -5.64
N SER A 147 -37.48 6.26 -5.68
CA SER A 147 -38.79 5.83 -5.18
C SER A 147 -38.75 5.76 -3.65
N THR A 148 -39.55 6.59 -3.00
CA THR A 148 -39.72 6.64 -1.54
C THR A 148 -40.63 5.50 -1.09
N ASN A 149 -40.02 4.38 -0.71
CA ASN A 149 -40.74 3.32 -0.02
C ASN A 149 -41.04 3.71 1.43
N VAL A 150 -42.34 3.84 1.67
CA VAL A 150 -43.10 3.96 2.91
C VAL A 150 -42.53 3.12 4.05
N ILE A 151 -42.25 3.77 5.19
CA ILE A 151 -41.97 3.12 6.48
C ILE A 151 -43.32 2.71 7.10
N PRO A 152 -43.57 1.42 7.43
CA PRO A 152 -44.76 1.05 8.18
C PRO A 152 -44.64 1.49 9.65
N LYS A 153 -45.66 2.20 10.13
CA LYS A 153 -45.90 2.51 11.55
C LYS A 153 -46.06 1.21 12.35
N PHE A 154 -45.23 1.02 13.36
CA PHE A 154 -45.44 0.02 14.40
C PHE A 154 -46.25 0.68 15.53
N GLU A 155 -47.51 0.29 15.70
CA GLU A 155 -48.30 0.65 16.87
C GLU A 155 -47.93 -0.28 18.02
N LEU A 156 -47.56 0.29 19.17
CA LEU A 156 -47.36 -0.45 20.41
C LEU A 156 -48.70 -0.56 21.14
N PRO A 157 -49.11 -1.75 21.62
CA PRO A 157 -50.34 -1.91 22.39
C PRO A 157 -50.22 -1.26 23.77
N GLY A 158 -51.27 -0.51 24.12
CA GLY A 158 -51.40 0.19 25.39
C GLY A 158 -51.30 -0.75 26.59
N THR A 159 -50.54 -0.33 27.59
CA THR A 159 -50.60 -0.89 28.94
C THR A 159 -51.62 -0.10 29.74
N ASP A 160 -52.85 -0.60 29.79
CA ASP A 160 -53.76 -0.32 30.88
C ASP A 160 -53.31 -1.13 32.11
N LYS A 161 -52.95 -0.42 33.18
CA LYS A 161 -53.38 -0.66 34.58
C LYS A 161 -52.65 0.27 35.54
#